data_AF-A0A2V7F8C7-F1
#
_entry.id   AF-A0A2V7F8C7-F1
#
_cell.length_a   1.000
_cell.length_b   1.000
_cell.length_c   1.000
_cell.angle_alpha   90.00
_cell.angle_beta   90.00
_cell.angle_gamma   90.00
#
_symmetry.space_group_name_H-M   'P 1'
#
loop_
_entity.id
_entity.type
_entity.pdbx_description
1 polymer ?
#
loop_
_entity_poly.entity_id
_entity_poly.type
_entity_poly.pdbx_seq_one_letter_code
_entity_poly.pdbx_strand_id
1 'polypeptide(L)'
;MTPFKVESEDRLDPAEASAWDAVADAARFRSPFLGWTWQHHWAAVFAEGRRLDVRHVRDTDGRLVGLLPLYEAAPGVLELVGGAEVSDYLDLIAVAGHEDDAWAALLADRAGARARWVLHAVPAASPTVRAAPALAATAGLAADATLEERCPVLELPAAWET
;
A
#
# COMPACT_ATOMS: atom_id res chain seq x y z
N MET A 1 6.34 -22.50 1.77
CA MET A 1 5.16 -22.09 2.56
C MET A 1 5.44 -20.67 3.00
N THR A 2 4.75 -19.69 2.43
CA THR A 2 5.04 -18.28 2.67
C THR A 2 4.79 -17.98 4.17
N PRO A 3 5.76 -17.46 4.93
CA PRO A 3 5.66 -17.29 6.38
C PRO A 3 4.72 -16.15 6.80
N PHE A 4 3.94 -15.61 5.88
CA PHE A 4 3.06 -14.46 6.09
C PHE A 4 1.61 -14.85 5.85
N LYS A 5 0.73 -14.30 6.68
CA LYS A 5 -0.73 -14.47 6.59
C LYS A 5 -1.35 -13.17 6.11
N VAL A 6 -2.29 -13.28 5.16
CA VAL A 6 -3.12 -12.15 4.72
C VAL A 6 -4.49 -12.24 5.39
N GLU A 7 -4.92 -11.14 5.98
CA GLU A 7 -6.28 -10.93 6.51
C GLU A 7 -6.91 -9.76 5.74
N SER A 8 -8.22 -9.79 5.54
CA SER A 8 -8.93 -8.78 4.74
C SER A 8 -10.11 -8.26 5.52
N GLU A 9 -10.19 -6.94 5.65
CA GLU A 9 -11.25 -6.25 6.37
C GLU A 9 -11.97 -5.27 5.43
N ASP A 10 -13.28 -5.11 5.63
CA ASP A 10 -14.11 -4.21 4.83
C ASP A 10 -14.24 -2.80 5.43
N ARG A 11 -13.44 -2.52 6.47
CA ARG A 11 -13.43 -1.27 7.23
C ARG A 11 -12.03 -0.99 7.79
N LEU A 12 -11.79 0.28 8.12
CA LEU A 12 -10.65 0.70 8.92
C LEU A 12 -11.04 0.65 10.40
N ASP A 13 -10.56 -0.34 11.15
CA ASP A 13 -10.84 -0.49 12.59
C ASP A 13 -9.94 0.43 13.44
N PRO A 14 -10.49 1.40 14.19
CA PRO A 14 -9.69 2.27 15.07
C PRO A 14 -8.82 1.54 16.10
N ALA A 15 -9.13 0.28 16.43
CA ALA A 15 -8.28 -0.54 17.29
C ALA A 15 -6.90 -0.85 16.67
N GLU A 16 -6.78 -0.81 15.35
CA GLU A 16 -5.53 -1.07 14.62
C GLU A 16 -4.71 0.20 14.35
N ALA A 17 -5.23 1.38 14.68
CA ALA A 17 -4.59 2.67 14.40
C ALA A 17 -3.12 2.73 14.87
N SER A 18 -2.85 2.28 16.10
CA SER A 18 -1.49 2.29 16.64
C SER A 18 -0.56 1.30 15.93
N ALA A 19 -1.06 0.14 15.50
CA ALA A 19 -0.26 -0.85 14.77
C ALA A 19 -0.01 -0.38 13.34
N TRP A 20 -1.01 0.27 12.72
CA TRP A 20 -0.89 0.89 11.41
C TRP A 20 0.21 1.95 11.37
N ASP A 21 0.15 2.91 12.29
CA ASP A 21 1.14 3.99 12.35
C ASP A 21 2.54 3.43 12.64
N ALA A 22 2.66 2.37 13.44
CA ALA A 22 3.95 1.70 13.66
C ALA A 22 4.54 1.11 12.36
N VAL A 23 3.71 0.55 11.48
CA VAL A 23 4.17 0.06 10.16
C VAL A 23 4.52 1.23 9.23
N ALA A 24 3.68 2.27 9.19
CA ALA A 24 3.94 3.47 8.38
C ALA A 24 5.24 4.18 8.80
N ASP A 25 5.51 4.27 10.10
CA ASP A 25 6.76 4.81 10.64
C ASP A 25 7.98 3.93 10.33
N ALA A 26 7.79 2.62 10.22
CA ALA A 26 8.83 1.68 9.85
C ALA A 26 9.01 1.52 8.33
N ALA A 27 8.18 2.19 7.52
CA ALA A 27 8.25 2.10 6.07
C ALA A 27 9.49 2.80 5.51
N ARG A 28 10.01 2.28 4.40
CA ARG A 28 11.17 2.86 3.71
C ARG A 28 10.89 4.28 3.22
N PHE A 29 9.69 4.52 2.71
CA PHE A 29 9.22 5.85 2.31
C PHE A 29 8.14 6.30 3.27
N ARG A 30 8.49 7.26 4.14
CA ARG A 30 7.53 7.88 5.04
C ARG A 30 6.79 8.98 4.31
N SER A 31 5.47 8.91 4.34
CA SER A 31 4.60 9.92 3.78
C SER A 31 3.42 10.13 4.74
N PRO A 32 2.98 11.38 4.99
CA PRO A 32 1.82 11.65 5.84
C PRO A 32 0.56 10.97 5.30
N PHE A 33 0.52 10.70 4.00
CA PHE A 33 -0.59 10.04 3.31
C PHE A 33 -0.69 8.54 3.62
N LEU A 34 0.36 7.94 4.18
CA LEU A 34 0.37 6.52 4.57
C LEU A 34 -0.10 6.31 6.02
N GLY A 35 -0.10 7.35 6.85
CA GLY A 35 -0.49 7.25 8.26
C GLY A 35 -1.99 7.01 8.46
N TRP A 36 -2.34 6.45 9.61
CA TRP A 36 -3.71 6.12 10.00
C TRP A 36 -4.64 7.32 9.86
N THR A 37 -4.21 8.47 10.39
CA THR A 37 -5.03 9.69 10.41
C THR A 37 -5.47 10.08 9.00
N TRP A 38 -4.56 10.09 8.02
CA TRP A 38 -4.91 10.42 6.65
C TRP A 38 -5.82 9.36 6.04
N GLN A 39 -5.44 8.09 6.13
CA GLN A 39 -6.16 6.99 5.47
C GLN A 39 -7.58 6.83 6.01
N HIS A 40 -7.76 6.97 7.32
CA HIS A 40 -9.06 6.94 7.97
C HIS A 40 -9.96 8.11 7.54
N HIS A 41 -9.47 9.34 7.62
CA HIS A 41 -10.26 10.51 7.25
C HIS A 41 -10.55 10.59 5.76
N TRP A 42 -9.58 10.22 4.92
CA TRP A 42 -9.77 10.18 3.48
C TRP A 42 -10.85 9.16 3.11
N ALA A 43 -10.80 7.95 3.67
CA ALA A 43 -11.82 6.94 3.41
C ALA A 43 -13.21 7.40 3.88
N ALA A 44 -13.30 8.03 5.05
CA ALA A 44 -14.57 8.52 5.59
C ALA A 44 -15.22 9.61 4.72
N VAL A 45 -14.42 10.48 4.10
CA VAL A 45 -14.93 11.60 3.30
C VAL A 45 -15.12 11.22 1.84
N PHE A 46 -14.13 10.56 1.24
CA PHE A 46 -14.12 10.31 -0.18
C PHE A 46 -14.62 8.93 -0.54
N ALA A 47 -14.47 7.93 0.34
CA ALA A 47 -14.93 6.56 0.09
C ALA A 47 -16.24 6.19 0.80
N GLU A 48 -17.02 7.17 1.24
CA GLU A 48 -18.33 6.93 1.84
C GLU A 48 -19.23 6.09 0.92
N GLY A 49 -19.80 5.00 1.47
CA GLY A 49 -20.64 4.07 0.73
C GLY A 49 -19.91 3.17 -0.28
N ARG A 50 -18.59 3.31 -0.42
CA ARG A 50 -17.77 2.43 -1.26
C ARG A 50 -17.20 1.29 -0.42
N ARG A 51 -17.06 0.10 -1.02
CA ARG A 51 -16.48 -1.06 -0.34
C ARG A 51 -15.00 -0.80 -0.09
N LEU A 52 -14.53 -1.00 1.14
CA LEU A 52 -13.10 -1.10 1.44
C LEU A 52 -12.64 -2.56 1.33
N ASP A 53 -11.39 -2.75 0.93
CA ASP A 53 -10.68 -4.03 0.98
C ASP A 53 -9.30 -3.75 1.58
N VAL A 54 -9.24 -3.78 2.92
CA VAL A 54 -8.03 -3.46 3.69
C VAL A 54 -7.28 -4.76 3.98
N ARG A 55 -6.17 -4.97 3.28
CA ARG A 55 -5.37 -6.18 3.43
C ARG A 55 -4.29 -5.98 4.49
N HIS A 56 -4.30 -6.84 5.49
CA HIS A 56 -3.31 -6.90 6.56
C HIS A 56 -2.38 -8.08 6.32
N VAL A 57 -1.08 -7.82 6.24
CA VAL A 57 -0.04 -8.84 6.14
C VAL A 57 0.60 -9.00 7.50
N ARG A 58 0.50 -10.19 8.08
CA ARG A 58 1.09 -10.53 9.37
C ARG A 58 2.21 -11.56 9.22
N ASP A 59 3.25 -11.43 10.01
CA ASP A 59 4.33 -12.43 10.12
C ASP A 59 3.89 -13.67 10.91
N THR A 60 4.81 -14.63 11.11
CA THR A 60 4.54 -15.87 11.86
C THR A 60 4.22 -15.64 13.34
N ASP A 61 4.66 -14.52 13.91
CA ASP A 61 4.40 -14.13 15.29
C ASP A 61 3.08 -13.35 15.43
N GLY A 62 2.36 -13.14 14.32
CA GLY A 62 1.12 -12.38 14.25
C GLY A 62 1.30 -10.86 14.23
N ARG A 63 2.53 -10.37 14.08
CA ARG A 63 2.81 -8.93 14.00
C ARG A 63 2.42 -8.41 12.63
N LEU A 64 1.79 -7.24 12.61
CA LEU A 64 1.48 -6.54 11.37
C LEU A 64 2.78 -6.01 10.73
N VAL A 65 3.04 -6.42 9.49
CA VAL A 65 4.26 -6.05 8.75
C VAL A 65 3.97 -5.36 7.42
N GLY A 66 2.73 -5.43 6.95
CA GLY A 66 2.30 -4.82 5.70
C GLY A 66 0.80 -4.55 5.67
N LEU A 67 0.42 -3.50 4.95
CA LEU A 67 -0.95 -3.05 4.77
C LEU A 67 -1.14 -2.60 3.32
N LEU A 68 -2.18 -3.12 2.67
CA LEU A 68 -2.61 -2.63 1.37
C LEU A 68 -4.08 -2.17 1.49
N PRO A 69 -4.31 -0.89 1.80
CA PRO A 69 -5.65 -0.36 1.94
C PRO A 69 -6.22 0.02 0.59
N LEU A 70 -7.31 -0.65 0.21
CA LEU A 70 -7.98 -0.43 -1.05
C LEU A 70 -9.44 -0.02 -0.85
N TYR A 71 -10.00 0.66 -1.84
CA TYR A 71 -11.43 0.92 -1.95
C TYR A 71 -11.91 0.61 -3.38
N GLU A 72 -13.19 0.23 -3.53
CA GLU A 72 -13.78 -0.06 -4.83
C GLU A 72 -14.19 1.24 -5.54
N ALA A 73 -13.32 1.70 -6.44
CA ALA A 73 -13.52 2.91 -7.24
C ALA A 73 -14.57 2.71 -8.35
N ALA A 74 -14.63 1.50 -8.90
CA ALA A 74 -15.63 1.05 -9.85
C ALA A 74 -15.81 -0.48 -9.70
N PRO A 75 -16.90 -1.09 -10.19
CA PRO A 75 -17.12 -2.53 -10.07
C PRO A 75 -15.92 -3.35 -10.55
N GLY A 76 -15.27 -4.08 -9.63
CA GLY A 76 -14.08 -4.89 -9.91
C GLY A 76 -12.77 -4.12 -10.05
N VAL A 77 -12.74 -2.82 -9.72
CA VAL A 77 -11.53 -1.97 -9.71
C VAL A 77 -11.31 -1.45 -8.30
N LEU A 78 -10.21 -1.88 -7.70
CA LEU A 78 -9.77 -1.47 -6.37
C LEU A 78 -8.57 -0.53 -6.49
N GLU A 79 -8.68 0.64 -5.89
CA GLU A 79 -7.64 1.67 -5.85
C GLU A 79 -7.11 1.87 -4.44
N LEU A 80 -5.89 2.37 -4.31
CA LEU A 80 -5.32 2.76 -3.03
C LEU A 80 -6.18 3.82 -2.34
N VAL A 81 -6.49 3.57 -1.06
CA VAL A 81 -7.01 4.61 -0.17
C VAL A 81 -6.00 5.76 -0.12
N GLY A 82 -6.50 6.99 -0.23
CA GLY A 82 -5.71 8.22 -0.32
C GLY A 82 -5.95 8.97 -1.63
N GLY A 83 -6.23 8.26 -2.73
CA GLY A 83 -6.56 8.83 -4.04
C GLY A 83 -5.47 9.71 -4.67
N ALA A 84 -5.19 9.51 -5.96
CA ALA A 84 -4.13 10.23 -6.68
C ALA A 84 -4.34 11.75 -6.79
N GLU A 85 -5.60 12.21 -6.65
CA GLU A 85 -5.96 13.62 -6.83
C GLU A 85 -5.46 14.53 -5.69
N VAL A 86 -5.23 13.97 -4.51
CA VAL A 86 -4.92 14.75 -3.28
C VAL A 86 -3.76 14.20 -2.48
N SER A 87 -3.25 13.01 -2.83
CA SER A 87 -2.17 12.34 -2.13
C SER A 87 -1.06 11.96 -3.11
N ASP A 88 0.17 12.29 -2.72
CA ASP A 88 1.38 11.80 -3.39
C ASP A 88 1.99 10.64 -2.59
N TYR A 89 2.91 9.90 -3.20
CA TYR A 89 3.70 8.87 -2.51
C TYR A 89 2.83 7.85 -1.76
N LEU A 90 1.73 7.41 -2.38
CA LEU A 90 0.93 6.28 -1.92
C LEU A 90 1.66 4.97 -2.23
N ASP A 91 1.42 3.92 -1.45
CA ASP A 91 2.07 2.63 -1.69
C ASP A 91 1.44 1.50 -0.86
N LEU A 92 1.95 0.28 -1.03
CA LEU A 92 1.98 -0.71 0.02
C LEU A 92 2.67 -0.12 1.27
N ILE A 93 1.97 -0.09 2.39
CA ILE A 93 2.51 0.38 3.66
C ILE A 93 3.13 -0.83 4.35
N ALA A 94 4.44 -1.02 4.20
CA ALA A 94 5.14 -2.17 4.75
C ALA A 94 6.40 -1.77 5.50
N VAL A 95 6.75 -2.57 6.51
CA VAL A 95 8.02 -2.44 7.24
C VAL A 95 9.18 -2.58 6.24
N ALA A 96 10.15 -1.68 6.31
CA ALA A 96 11.30 -1.70 5.43
C ALA A 96 12.03 -3.05 5.49
N GLY A 97 12.22 -3.69 4.33
CA GLY A 97 12.80 -5.02 4.19
C GLY A 97 11.76 -6.14 4.05
N HIS A 98 10.47 -5.87 4.27
CA HIS A 98 9.37 -6.84 4.12
C HIS A 98 8.47 -6.57 2.90
N GLU A 99 8.81 -5.63 2.01
CA GLU A 99 7.97 -5.24 0.88
C GLU A 99 7.74 -6.40 -0.11
N ASP A 100 8.81 -7.09 -0.51
CA ASP A 100 8.74 -8.20 -1.46
C ASP A 100 7.97 -9.40 -0.85
N ASP A 101 8.16 -9.67 0.45
CA ASP A 101 7.44 -10.69 1.20
C ASP A 101 5.94 -10.39 1.28
N ALA A 102 5.59 -9.14 1.60
CA ALA A 102 4.20 -8.67 1.67
C ALA A 102 3.52 -8.74 0.30
N TRP A 103 4.19 -8.30 -0.77
CA TRP A 103 3.67 -8.45 -2.14
C TRP A 103 3.45 -9.91 -2.51
N ALA A 104 4.40 -10.79 -2.19
CA ALA A 104 4.27 -12.22 -2.49
C ALA A 104 3.05 -12.83 -1.76
N ALA A 105 2.84 -12.48 -0.49
CA ALA A 105 1.69 -12.93 0.28
C ALA A 105 0.36 -12.40 -0.29
N LEU A 106 0.29 -11.09 -0.59
CA LEU A 106 -0.89 -10.43 -1.14
C LEU A 106 -1.30 -11.02 -2.50
N LEU A 107 -0.33 -11.25 -3.39
CA LEU A 107 -0.60 -11.78 -4.74
C LEU A 107 -0.98 -13.27 -4.70
N ALA A 108 -0.41 -14.05 -3.78
CA ALA A 108 -0.79 -15.43 -3.56
C ALA A 108 -2.23 -15.55 -3.05
N ASP A 109 -2.63 -14.70 -2.10
CA ASP A 109 -4.00 -14.66 -1.57
C ASP A 109 -5.01 -14.20 -2.63
N ARG A 110 -4.62 -13.25 -3.49
CA ARG A 110 -5.47 -12.73 -4.57
C ARG A 110 -5.77 -13.74 -5.67
N ALA A 111 -5.00 -14.82 -5.83
CA ALA A 111 -5.05 -15.70 -7.02
C ALA A 111 -6.44 -16.27 -7.38
N GLY A 112 -7.46 -16.17 -6.52
CA GLY A 112 -8.87 -16.50 -6.83
C GLY A 112 -9.83 -15.32 -7.06
N ALA A 113 -9.44 -14.07 -6.79
CA ALA A 113 -10.30 -12.89 -6.81
C ALA A 113 -10.27 -12.16 -8.18
N ARG A 114 -11.46 -11.86 -8.73
CA ARG A 114 -11.62 -11.14 -10.02
C ARG A 114 -11.69 -9.62 -9.84
N ALA A 115 -10.71 -9.04 -9.16
CA ALA A 115 -10.57 -7.58 -9.06
C ALA A 115 -9.27 -7.13 -9.71
N ARG A 116 -9.25 -5.95 -10.33
CA ARG A 116 -8.04 -5.22 -10.74
C ARG A 116 -7.60 -4.31 -9.60
N TRP A 117 -6.31 -4.33 -9.27
CA TRP A 117 -5.71 -3.35 -8.35
C TRP A 117 -5.04 -2.26 -9.18
N VAL A 118 -5.29 -1.01 -8.83
CA VAL A 118 -4.70 0.17 -9.46
C VAL A 118 -3.97 0.97 -8.37
N LEU A 119 -2.66 1.11 -8.56
CA LEU A 119 -1.75 1.67 -7.54
C LEU A 119 -1.19 2.99 -8.08
N HIS A 120 -1.96 4.06 -7.92
CA HIS A 120 -1.55 5.41 -8.32
C HIS A 120 -0.59 6.03 -7.32
N ALA A 121 0.16 7.05 -7.76
CA ALA A 121 1.06 7.85 -6.92
C ALA A 121 2.16 7.04 -6.21
N VAL A 122 2.54 5.87 -6.74
CA VAL A 122 3.63 5.04 -6.20
C VAL A 122 4.98 5.72 -6.46
N PRO A 123 5.82 5.95 -5.42
CA PRO A 123 7.15 6.52 -5.61
C PRO A 123 7.97 5.69 -6.61
N ALA A 124 8.62 6.33 -7.58
CA ALA A 124 9.42 5.61 -8.59
C ALA A 124 10.55 4.75 -7.99
N ALA A 125 11.07 5.13 -6.82
CA ALA A 125 12.10 4.40 -6.10
C ALA A 125 11.54 3.32 -5.14
N SER A 126 10.21 3.16 -5.09
CA SER A 126 9.53 2.14 -4.29
C SER A 126 9.89 0.73 -4.77
N PRO A 127 10.13 -0.22 -3.84
CA PRO A 127 10.19 -1.64 -4.17
C PRO A 127 8.96 -2.14 -4.94
N THR A 128 7.77 -1.57 -4.70
CA THR A 128 6.51 -1.95 -5.37
C THR A 128 6.63 -1.92 -6.90
N VAL A 129 7.27 -0.90 -7.46
CA VAL A 129 7.42 -0.73 -8.92
C VAL A 129 8.16 -1.92 -9.56
N ARG A 130 9.09 -2.54 -8.83
CA ARG A 130 9.83 -3.73 -9.28
C ARG A 130 9.15 -5.02 -8.82
N ALA A 131 8.80 -5.11 -7.54
CA ALA A 131 8.37 -6.33 -6.88
C ALA A 131 6.99 -6.78 -7.38
N ALA A 132 6.02 -5.85 -7.50
CA ALA A 132 4.66 -6.22 -7.86
C ALA A 132 4.58 -6.86 -9.26
N PRO A 133 5.17 -6.30 -10.35
CA PRO A 133 5.16 -6.96 -11.65
C PRO A 133 5.89 -8.30 -11.68
N ALA A 134 7.07 -8.37 -11.03
CA ALA A 134 7.87 -9.59 -11.00
C ALA A 134 7.15 -10.73 -10.26
N LEU A 135 6.58 -10.45 -9.09
CA LEU A 135 5.87 -11.43 -8.27
C LEU A 135 4.50 -11.78 -8.87
N ALA A 136 3.80 -10.83 -9.49
CA ALA A 136 2.53 -11.10 -10.16
C ALA A 136 2.69 -12.16 -11.26
N ALA A 137 3.76 -12.06 -12.05
CA ALA A 137 4.06 -13.06 -13.08
C ALA A 137 4.24 -14.47 -12.48
N THR A 138 4.88 -14.59 -11.31
CA THR A 138 5.03 -15.89 -10.62
C THR A 138 3.71 -16.46 -10.11
N ALA A 139 2.73 -15.60 -9.83
CA ALA A 139 1.38 -15.98 -9.42
C ALA A 139 0.40 -16.16 -10.60
N GLY A 140 0.88 -16.06 -11.85
CA GLY A 140 0.04 -16.15 -13.05
C GLY A 140 -0.86 -14.93 -13.29
N LEU A 141 -0.51 -13.79 -12.66
CA LEU A 141 -1.21 -12.52 -12.79
C LEU A 141 -0.44 -11.60 -13.75
N ALA A 142 -1.16 -10.70 -14.42
CA ALA A 142 -0.58 -9.62 -15.20
C ALA A 142 -0.50 -8.35 -14.35
N ALA A 143 0.65 -7.67 -14.41
CA ALA A 143 0.85 -6.37 -13.82
C ALA A 143 1.83 -5.57 -14.69
N ASP A 144 1.55 -4.28 -14.83
CA ASP A 144 2.37 -3.32 -15.54
C ASP A 144 2.55 -2.07 -14.69
N ALA A 145 3.60 -1.31 -14.98
CA ALA A 145 3.89 -0.05 -14.32
C ALA A 145 4.19 1.00 -15.38
N THR A 146 3.49 2.14 -15.28
CA THR A 146 3.64 3.27 -16.20
C THR A 146 3.98 4.53 -15.42
N LEU A 147 4.87 5.36 -15.97
CA LEU A 147 5.18 6.65 -15.39
C LEU A 147 3.98 7.59 -15.52
N GLU A 148 3.45 8.07 -14.40
CA GLU A 148 2.33 9.02 -14.35
C GLU A 148 2.83 10.46 -14.35
N GLU A 149 3.66 10.83 -13.37
CA GLU A 149 4.17 12.18 -13.18
C GLU A 149 5.65 12.19 -12.73
N ARG A 150 6.31 13.36 -12.82
CA ARG A 150 7.64 13.61 -12.28
C ARG A 150 7.60 14.71 -11.21
N CYS A 151 7.92 14.36 -9.98
CA CYS A 151 8.12 15.33 -8.90
C CYS A 151 9.62 15.71 -8.82
N PRO A 152 9.98 17.00 -8.94
CA PRO A 152 11.36 17.42 -8.73
C PRO A 152 11.75 17.27 -7.27
N VAL A 153 12.84 16.55 -7.01
CA VAL A 153 13.43 16.40 -5.68
C VAL A 153 14.74 17.19 -5.64
N LEU A 154 14.88 18.04 -4.63
CA LEU A 154 16.14 18.73 -4.34
C LEU A 154 16.73 18.14 -3.07
N GLU A 155 17.93 17.59 -3.17
CA GLU A 155 18.71 17.24 -1.99
C GLU A 155 19.13 18.53 -1.30
N LEU A 156 18.67 18.71 -0.06
CA LEU A 156 19.08 19.84 0.75
C LEU A 156 20.50 19.59 1.29
N PRO A 157 21.37 20.61 1.30
CA PRO A 157 22.66 20.48 1.92
C PRO A 157 22.49 20.17 3.42
N ALA A 158 23.43 19.43 3.98
CA ALA A 158 23.39 19.06 5.40
C ALA A 158 23.46 20.28 6.34
N ALA A 159 23.91 21.44 5.83
CA ALA A 159 23.96 22.71 6.53
C ALA A 159 23.63 23.87 5.59
N TRP A 160 23.05 24.94 6.15
CA TRP A 160 22.66 26.16 5.42
C TRP A 160 23.85 26.98 4.88
N GLU A 161 25.01 26.89 5.52
CA GLU A 161 26.18 27.77 5.30
C GLU A 161 27.15 27.29 4.20
N THR A 162 26.75 26.34 3.36
CA THR A 162 27.60 25.76 2.28
C THR A 162 26.91 25.88 0.94
#